data_AF-A0A8D1WI70-F1
#
_entry.id   AF-A0A8D1WI70-F1
#
_cell.length_a   1.000
_cell.length_b   1.000
_cell.length_c   1.000
_cell.angle_alpha   90.00
_cell.angle_beta   90.00
_cell.angle_gamma   90.00
#
_symmetry.space_group_name_H-M   'P 1'
#
loop_
_entity.id
_entity.type
_entity.pdbx_description
1 polymer ?
#
loop_
_entity_poly.entity_id
_entity_poly.type
_entity_poly.pdbx_seq_one_letter_code
_entity_poly.pdbx_strand_id
1 'polypeptide(L)'
;MHSAGATEAQGAESTTSPQEKGLLELPLLAPRIHTRPWWFPVQELRNPLVFSLEAWLADSIFGPNQVLVPKIEWMSQALLMVDTVNAENLVEITVFGRPTVQHRVKNVLLSLASRHREHRARAEKMEQLEEFLKHPVA
;
A
#
# COMPACT_ATOMS: atom_id res chain seq x y z
N MET A 1 9.30 -35.64 -63.48
CA MET A 1 10.76 -35.47 -63.28
C MET A 1 11.09 -34.01 -63.62
N HIS A 2 11.85 -33.39 -62.72
CA HIS A 2 11.83 -31.95 -62.43
C HIS A 2 12.56 -31.08 -63.45
N SER A 3 12.02 -29.87 -63.68
CA SER A 3 12.65 -28.80 -64.45
C SER A 3 13.29 -27.77 -63.51
N ALA A 4 14.36 -27.17 -64.02
CA ALA A 4 15.39 -26.42 -63.32
C ALA A 4 15.03 -24.95 -63.00
N GLY A 5 15.61 -24.47 -61.90
CA GLY A 5 16.41 -23.23 -61.84
C GLY A 5 15.69 -21.87 -61.87
N ALA A 6 15.65 -21.19 -60.72
CA ALA A 6 15.66 -19.73 -60.63
C ALA A 6 16.29 -19.27 -59.30
N THR A 7 17.57 -18.89 -59.42
CA THR A 7 18.28 -17.74 -58.86
C THR A 7 17.93 -17.18 -57.48
N GLU A 8 18.94 -17.22 -56.61
CA GLU A 8 19.08 -16.56 -55.32
C GLU A 8 18.97 -15.03 -55.41
N ALA A 9 18.33 -14.41 -54.42
CA ALA A 9 18.58 -13.03 -54.01
C ALA A 9 18.78 -13.04 -52.48
N GLN A 10 20.04 -13.00 -52.07
CA GLN A 10 20.47 -12.93 -50.67
C GLN A 10 20.15 -11.54 -50.11
N GLY A 11 19.13 -11.46 -49.26
CA GLY A 11 18.86 -10.32 -48.40
C GLY A 11 19.77 -10.38 -47.17
N ALA A 12 20.46 -9.28 -46.92
CA ALA A 12 21.39 -9.11 -45.82
C ALA A 12 20.71 -9.22 -44.45
N GLU A 13 21.22 -10.10 -43.60
CA GLU A 13 21.02 -10.04 -42.15
C GLU A 13 22.37 -9.94 -41.46
N SER A 14 22.91 -8.71 -41.45
CA SER A 14 23.68 -8.24 -40.32
C SER A 14 22.71 -7.47 -39.44
N THR A 15 22.54 -7.87 -38.20
CA THR A 15 23.21 -7.25 -37.03
C THR A 15 22.48 -7.75 -35.80
N THR A 16 23.15 -8.58 -35.02
CA THR A 16 22.81 -8.86 -33.62
C THR A 16 22.71 -7.54 -32.86
N SER A 17 21.49 -7.16 -32.45
CA SER A 17 21.28 -6.10 -31.46
C SER A 17 21.30 -6.72 -30.05
N PRO A 18 22.19 -6.27 -29.14
CA PRO A 18 22.21 -6.73 -27.76
C PRO A 18 21.04 -6.15 -26.98
N GLN A 19 20.19 -7.05 -26.49
CA GLN A 19 19.68 -7.07 -25.12
C GLN A 19 19.38 -5.67 -24.53
N GLU A 20 18.15 -5.21 -24.72
CA GLU A 20 17.50 -4.26 -23.82
C GLU A 20 17.28 -4.94 -22.46
N LYS A 21 18.36 -5.11 -21.70
CA LYS A 21 18.33 -5.47 -20.30
C LYS A 21 18.53 -4.20 -19.50
N GLY A 22 17.49 -3.79 -18.79
CA GLY A 22 17.62 -2.78 -17.74
C GLY A 22 16.67 -1.59 -17.84
N LEU A 23 15.47 -1.75 -18.37
CA LEU A 23 14.36 -0.98 -17.79
C LEU A 23 13.97 -1.73 -16.54
N LEU A 24 14.53 -1.29 -15.42
CA LEU A 24 14.15 -1.70 -14.08
C LEU A 24 12.63 -1.70 -14.03
N GLU A 25 12.05 -2.89 -13.94
CA GLU A 25 10.68 -3.08 -13.48
C GLU A 25 10.61 -2.47 -12.08
N LEU A 26 10.34 -1.17 -12.02
CA LEU A 26 9.63 -0.63 -10.88
C LEU A 26 8.30 -1.38 -10.92
N PRO A 27 7.92 -2.16 -9.89
CA PRO A 27 6.53 -2.48 -9.72
C PRO A 27 5.88 -1.15 -9.37
N LEU A 28 5.54 -0.37 -10.40
CA LEU A 28 4.56 0.68 -10.30
C LEU A 28 3.31 -0.07 -9.89
N LEU A 29 3.06 -0.11 -8.57
CA LEU A 29 1.77 -0.47 -8.02
C LEU A 29 0.78 0.27 -8.90
N ALA A 30 -0.03 -0.49 -9.65
CA ALA A 30 -0.99 0.09 -10.56
C ALA A 30 -1.68 1.21 -9.79
N PRO A 31 -1.61 2.49 -10.24
CA PRO A 31 -2.13 3.60 -9.48
C PRO A 31 -3.55 3.21 -9.10
N ARG A 32 -3.82 3.04 -7.80
CA ARG A 32 -5.19 2.79 -7.37
C ARG A 32 -5.93 4.04 -7.79
N ILE A 33 -6.72 3.92 -8.86
CA ILE A 33 -7.48 5.04 -9.40
C ILE A 33 -8.54 5.35 -8.36
N HIS A 34 -8.19 6.22 -7.41
CA HIS A 34 -9.10 6.72 -6.40
C HIS A 34 -10.00 7.74 -7.07
N THR A 35 -11.18 7.28 -7.49
CA THR A 35 -12.21 8.16 -8.03
C THR A 35 -12.70 9.07 -6.91
N ARG A 36 -12.45 10.38 -7.04
CA ARG A 36 -12.91 11.39 -6.09
C ARG A 36 -14.43 11.28 -5.90
N PRO A 37 -14.93 11.00 -4.68
CA PRO A 37 -16.35 10.95 -4.40
C PRO A 37 -17.07 12.25 -4.79
N TRP A 38 -18.34 12.17 -5.18
CA TRP A 38 -19.13 13.34 -5.61
C TRP A 38 -19.28 14.42 -4.52
N TRP A 39 -19.24 14.00 -3.25
CA TRP A 39 -19.36 14.87 -2.08
C TRP A 39 -18.05 15.57 -1.70
N PHE A 40 -16.90 15.08 -2.18
CA PHE A 40 -15.60 15.61 -1.76
C PHE A 40 -15.19 16.83 -2.60
N PRO A 41 -14.88 17.98 -1.99
CA PRO A 41 -14.51 19.19 -2.71
C PRO A 41 -13.12 19.08 -3.34
N VAL A 42 -13.00 19.48 -4.61
CA VAL A 42 -11.73 19.41 -5.37
C VAL A 42 -10.62 20.29 -4.78
N GLN A 43 -10.98 21.39 -4.11
CA GLN A 43 -10.04 22.33 -3.51
C GLN A 43 -9.26 21.69 -2.36
N GLU A 44 -9.88 20.75 -1.63
CA GLU A 44 -9.28 20.08 -0.48
C GLU A 44 -8.26 18.99 -0.90
N LEU A 45 -8.08 18.76 -2.20
CA LEU A 45 -7.05 17.86 -2.74
C LEU A 45 -5.65 18.47 -2.80
N ARG A 46 -5.50 19.80 -2.69
CA ARG A 46 -4.23 20.49 -3.00
C ARG A 46 -3.10 20.22 -2.02
N ASN A 47 -3.43 20.14 -0.72
CA ASN A 47 -2.45 20.07 0.36
C ASN A 47 -2.81 18.90 1.29
N PRO A 48 -2.54 17.65 0.89
CA PRO A 48 -2.79 16.52 1.76
C PRO A 48 -1.84 16.51 2.97
N LEU A 49 -2.31 15.90 4.05
CA LEU A 49 -1.46 15.49 5.16
C LEU A 49 -1.03 14.05 4.94
N VAL A 50 0.27 13.77 5.05
CA VAL A 50 0.85 12.44 4.83
C VAL A 50 1.54 11.97 6.11
N PHE A 51 1.38 10.68 6.46
CA PHE A 51 2.11 10.04 7.55
C PHE A 51 2.16 8.52 7.38
N SER A 52 3.15 7.88 7.98
CA SER A 52 3.34 6.43 7.89
C SER A 52 2.77 5.66 9.08
N LEU A 53 2.30 4.44 8.83
CA LEU A 53 1.88 3.45 9.83
C LEU A 53 2.41 2.08 9.45
N GLU A 54 2.59 1.19 10.44
CA GLU A 54 2.87 -0.21 10.15
C GLU A 54 1.69 -0.86 9.42
N ALA A 55 1.97 -1.70 8.42
CA ALA A 55 0.96 -2.32 7.57
C ALA A 55 -0.07 -3.12 8.38
N TRP A 56 0.38 -3.86 9.39
CA TRP A 56 -0.52 -4.62 10.27
C TRP A 56 -1.44 -3.73 11.09
N LEU A 57 -1.02 -2.51 11.44
CA LEU A 57 -1.87 -1.52 12.11
C LEU A 57 -2.91 -0.96 11.14
N ALA A 58 -2.50 -0.68 9.92
CA ALA A 58 -3.42 -0.24 8.89
C ALA A 58 -4.49 -1.30 8.60
N ASP A 59 -4.13 -2.58 8.48
CA ASP A 59 -5.11 -3.67 8.34
C ASP A 59 -6.01 -3.80 9.57
N SER A 60 -5.48 -3.56 10.77
CA SER A 60 -6.27 -3.57 12.01
C SER A 60 -7.29 -2.43 12.07
N ILE A 61 -6.96 -1.25 11.52
CA ILE A 61 -7.80 -0.04 11.58
C ILE A 61 -8.78 0.00 10.40
N PHE A 62 -8.29 -0.25 9.19
CA PHE A 62 -9.05 -0.13 7.94
C PHE A 62 -9.70 -1.45 7.51
N GLY A 63 -9.39 -2.55 8.20
CA GLY A 63 -9.81 -3.88 7.84
C GLY A 63 -9.01 -4.46 6.66
N PRO A 64 -9.14 -5.77 6.41
CA PRO A 64 -8.48 -6.42 5.29
C PRO A 64 -8.92 -5.78 3.98
N ASN A 65 -7.98 -5.58 3.06
CA ASN A 65 -8.22 -4.88 1.79
C ASN A 65 -8.84 -3.48 1.96
N GLN A 66 -8.63 -2.83 3.11
CA GLN A 66 -9.06 -1.46 3.38
C GLN A 66 -10.58 -1.25 3.31
N VAL A 67 -11.37 -2.29 3.58
CA VAL A 67 -12.85 -2.29 3.44
C VAL A 67 -13.56 -1.18 4.25
N LEU A 68 -12.94 -0.70 5.34
CA LEU A 68 -13.51 0.35 6.18
C LEU A 68 -13.14 1.77 5.73
N VAL A 69 -12.22 1.95 4.76
CA VAL A 69 -11.81 3.27 4.28
C VAL A 69 -13.00 4.12 3.84
N PRO A 70 -13.92 3.66 2.95
CA PRO A 70 -15.06 4.48 2.53
C PRO A 70 -15.95 4.94 3.68
N LYS A 71 -16.11 4.08 4.71
CA LYS A 71 -16.89 4.41 5.90
C LYS A 71 -16.20 5.49 6.73
N ILE A 72 -14.90 5.36 6.95
CA ILE A 72 -14.12 6.35 7.70
C ILE A 72 -14.13 7.68 6.95
N GLU A 73 -13.89 7.67 5.64
CA GLU A 73 -13.92 8.86 4.79
C GLU A 73 -15.23 9.64 4.91
N TRP A 74 -16.35 8.93 4.78
CA TRP A 74 -17.69 9.50 4.92
C TRP A 74 -17.91 10.09 6.31
N MET A 75 -17.52 9.37 7.37
CA MET A 75 -17.72 9.83 8.75
C MET A 75 -16.83 11.02 9.11
N SER A 76 -15.59 11.06 8.61
CA SER A 76 -14.67 12.15 8.89
C SER A 76 -14.82 13.34 7.96
N GLN A 77 -15.54 13.18 6.85
CA GLN A 77 -15.58 14.16 5.75
C GLN A 77 -14.17 14.48 5.25
N ALA A 78 -13.37 13.43 5.05
CA ALA A 78 -11.99 13.49 4.57
C ALA A 78 -11.77 12.34 3.58
N LEU A 79 -10.92 12.53 2.57
CA LEU A 79 -10.54 11.46 1.66
C LEU A 79 -9.24 10.82 2.15
N LEU A 80 -9.13 9.50 2.03
CA LEU A 80 -7.99 8.73 2.49
C LEU A 80 -7.38 7.92 1.35
N MET A 81 -6.06 7.94 1.24
CA MET A 81 -5.32 6.96 0.45
C MET A 81 -4.39 6.17 1.36
N VAL A 82 -4.28 4.88 1.10
CA VAL A 82 -3.43 3.95 1.84
C VAL A 82 -2.55 3.20 0.85
N ASP A 83 -1.32 3.66 0.74
CA ASP A 83 -0.34 3.19 -0.23
C ASP A 83 0.75 2.38 0.47
N THR A 84 1.10 1.22 -0.08
CA THR A 84 2.15 0.37 0.47
C THR A 84 3.52 0.91 0.09
N VAL A 85 4.40 1.13 1.06
CA VAL A 85 5.77 1.53 0.81
C VAL A 85 6.61 0.26 0.68
N ASN A 86 7.18 0.02 -0.52
CA ASN A 86 7.76 -1.25 -0.98
C ASN A 86 8.94 -1.82 -0.14
N ALA A 87 9.36 -1.20 0.96
CA ALA A 87 10.59 -1.59 1.66
C ALA A 87 10.48 -1.81 3.19
N GLU A 88 9.42 -1.36 3.87
CA GLU A 88 9.51 -1.21 5.34
C GLU A 88 8.36 -1.81 6.17
N ASN A 89 7.49 -2.67 5.61
CA ASN A 89 6.24 -3.06 6.27
C ASN A 89 5.42 -1.84 6.75
N LEU A 90 5.63 -0.69 6.12
CA LEU A 90 4.93 0.55 6.36
C LEU A 90 3.97 0.80 5.21
N VAL A 91 2.85 1.42 5.56
CA VAL A 91 1.95 2.04 4.61
C VAL A 91 1.97 3.55 4.84
N GLU A 92 1.87 4.28 3.75
CA GLU A 92 1.67 5.71 3.76
C GLU A 92 0.17 5.99 3.76
N ILE A 93 -0.26 6.81 4.72
CA ILE A 93 -1.62 7.31 4.83
C ILE A 93 -1.61 8.75 4.37
N THR A 94 -2.36 9.03 3.30
CA THR A 94 -2.58 10.37 2.78
C THR A 94 -4.00 10.80 3.13
N VAL A 95 -4.15 11.94 3.78
CA VAL A 95 -5.43 12.51 4.22
C VAL A 95 -5.67 13.82 3.49
N PHE A 96 -6.70 13.86 2.65
CA PHE A 96 -7.18 15.08 2.02
C PHE A 96 -8.36 15.64 2.79
N GLY A 97 -8.46 16.96 2.84
CA GLY A 97 -9.49 17.63 3.61
C GLY A 97 -9.06 19.03 4.06
N ARG A 98 -9.89 19.69 4.85
CA ARG A 98 -9.49 20.91 5.56
C ARG A 98 -8.37 20.61 6.56
N PRO A 99 -7.40 21.53 6.78
CA PRO A 99 -6.28 21.29 7.71
C PRO A 99 -6.70 20.84 9.12
N THR A 100 -7.78 21.39 9.67
CA THR A 100 -8.31 20.97 10.99
C THR A 100 -8.85 19.55 10.97
N VAL A 101 -9.54 19.17 9.89
CA VAL A 101 -10.09 17.81 9.71
C VAL A 101 -8.94 16.81 9.53
N GLN A 102 -7.94 17.13 8.72
CA GLN A 102 -6.75 16.29 8.52
C GLN A 102 -6.05 15.96 9.83
N HIS A 103 -5.76 16.97 10.66
CA HIS A 103 -5.11 16.74 11.96
C HIS A 103 -6.00 15.92 12.91
N ARG A 104 -7.31 16.15 12.91
CA ARG A 104 -8.25 15.36 13.71
C ARG A 104 -8.24 13.89 13.29
N VAL A 105 -8.30 13.62 11.98
CA VAL A 105 -8.26 12.27 11.42
C VAL A 105 -6.93 11.59 11.75
N LYS A 106 -5.80 12.26 11.51
CA LYS A 106 -4.48 11.77 11.89
C LYS A 106 -4.42 11.35 13.36
N ASN A 107 -4.86 12.23 14.27
CA ASN A 107 -4.80 11.96 15.70
C ASN A 107 -5.66 10.75 16.09
N VAL A 108 -6.88 10.64 15.54
CA VAL A 108 -7.75 9.48 15.78
C VAL A 108 -7.10 8.19 15.29
N LEU A 109 -6.55 8.18 14.07
CA LEU A 109 -5.87 7.02 13.50
C LEU A 109 -4.65 6.61 14.33
N LEU A 110 -3.84 7.57 14.78
CA LEU A 110 -2.69 7.31 15.65
C LEU A 110 -3.11 6.79 17.03
N SER A 111 -4.22 7.29 17.61
CA SER A 111 -4.75 6.77 18.87
C SER A 111 -5.26 5.33 18.74
N LEU A 112 -5.94 5.00 17.63
CA LEU A 112 -6.34 3.62 17.35
C LEU A 112 -5.12 2.71 17.19
N ALA A 113 -4.11 3.17 16.46
CA ALA A 113 -2.85 2.44 16.30
C ALA A 113 -2.17 2.17 17.65
N SER A 114 -2.10 3.17 18.54
CA SER A 114 -1.56 3.02 19.90
C SER A 114 -2.31 1.94 20.67
N ARG A 115 -3.65 1.97 20.62
CA ARG A 115 -4.50 0.99 21.29
C ARG A 115 -4.25 -0.43 20.77
N HIS A 116 -4.09 -0.61 19.45
CA HIS A 116 -3.74 -1.91 18.88
C HIS A 116 -2.37 -2.41 19.33
N ARG A 117 -1.35 -1.54 19.39
CA ARG A 117 -0.03 -1.88 19.94
C ARG A 117 -0.12 -2.34 21.40
N GLU A 118 -0.87 -1.61 22.22
CA GLU A 118 -1.08 -1.97 23.63
C GLU A 118 -1.76 -3.34 23.78
N HIS A 119 -2.81 -3.61 22.99
CA HIS A 119 -3.49 -4.90 23.02
C HIS A 119 -2.55 -6.04 22.64
N ARG A 120 -1.73 -5.86 21.60
CA ARG A 120 -0.74 -6.85 21.18
C ARG A 120 0.30 -7.13 22.27
N ALA A 121 0.90 -6.08 22.83
CA ALA A 121 1.88 -6.23 23.90
C ALA A 121 1.30 -6.91 25.16
N ARG A 122 0.01 -6.69 25.47
CA ARG A 122 -0.68 -7.40 26.56
C ARG A 122 -0.90 -8.87 26.25
N ALA A 123 -1.27 -9.21 25.01
CA ALA A 123 -1.44 -10.59 24.59
C ALA A 123 -0.12 -11.36 24.65
N GLU A 124 0.97 -10.78 24.13
CA GLU A 124 2.31 -11.38 24.17
C GLU A 124 2.79 -11.62 25.61
N LYS A 125 2.52 -10.68 26.54
CA LYS A 125 2.81 -10.88 27.97
C LYS A 125 2.00 -12.01 28.60
N MET A 126 0.74 -12.16 28.20
CA MET A 126 -0.11 -13.23 28.72
C MET A 126 0.39 -14.59 28.24
N GLU A 127 0.75 -14.70 26.96
CA GLU A 127 1.33 -15.91 26.36
C GLU A 127 2.63 -16.34 27.07
N GLN A 128 3.53 -15.38 27.35
CA GLN A 128 4.75 -15.64 28.11
C GLN A 128 4.47 -16.15 29.54
N LEU A 129 3.44 -15.61 30.20
CA LEU A 129 3.05 -16.05 31.53
C LEU A 129 2.48 -17.48 31.49
N GLU A 130 1.65 -17.80 30.50
CA GLU A 130 1.09 -19.14 30.31
C GLU A 130 2.20 -20.18 30.05
N GLU A 131 3.19 -19.83 29.23
CA GLU A 131 4.36 -20.69 28.96
C GLU A 131 5.17 -20.95 30.25
N PHE A 132 5.44 -19.90 31.03
CA PHE A 132 6.14 -20.02 32.32
C PHE A 132 5.39 -20.93 33.30
N LEU A 133 4.06 -20.82 33.38
CA LEU A 133 3.24 -21.64 34.27
C LEU A 133 3.14 -23.10 33.81
N LYS A 134 3.28 -23.37 32.51
CA LYS A 134 3.25 -24.72 31.94
C LYS A 134 4.54 -25.49 32.15
N HIS A 135 5.66 -24.78 32.32
CA HIS A 135 6.97 -25.33 32.60
C HIS A 135 7.54 -24.76 33.91
N PRO A 136 6.95 -25.10 35.08
CA PRO A 136 7.50 -24.65 36.35
C PRO A 136 8.91 -25.24 36.50
N VAL A 137 9.91 -24.37 36.61
CA VAL A 137 11.29 -24.75 36.93
C VAL A 137 11.25 -25.54 38.24
N ALA A 138 11.65 -26.81 38.16
CA ALA A 138 11.78 -27.72 39.31
C ALA A 138 13.00 -27.37 40.17
#